data_AF-A0A6M0EZE7-F1
#
_entry.id   AF-A0A6M0EZE7-F1
#
_cell.length_a   1.000
_cell.length_b   1.000
_cell.length_c   1.000
_cell.angle_alpha   90.00
_cell.angle_beta   90.00
_cell.angle_gamma   90.00
#
_symmetry.space_group_name_H-M   'P 1'
#
loop_
_entity.id
_entity.type
_entity.pdbx_description
1 polymer ?
#
loop_
_entity_poly.entity_id
_entity_poly.type
_entity_poly.pdbx_seq_one_letter_code
_entity_poly.pdbx_strand_id
1 'polypeptide(L)' 'MTDLLEQAITRLKSLPARQQDIMARMILEELEDEQRWDEAFSRSSDKLAKLAATAMAEYRAGKTQELDPDQL' A
#
# COMPACT_ATOMS: atom_id res chain seq x y z
N MET A 1 3.49 -19.10 -15.86
CA MET A 1 3.63 -18.79 -14.42
C MET A 1 5.06 -18.36 -14.20
N THR A 2 5.33 -17.37 -13.36
CA THR A 2 6.72 -17.08 -12.98
C THR A 2 7.24 -18.16 -12.05
N ASP A 3 8.54 -18.44 -12.06
CA ASP A 3 9.15 -19.48 -11.21
C ASP A 3 8.86 -19.24 -9.73
N LEU A 4 8.77 -17.98 -9.31
CA LEU A 4 8.44 -17.60 -7.93
C LEU A 4 6.99 -17.96 -7.57
N LEU A 5 6.04 -17.66 -8.46
CA LEU A 5 4.62 -17.97 -8.23
C LEU A 5 4.39 -19.48 -8.19
N GLU A 6 5.09 -20.24 -9.05
CA GLU A 6 5.01 -21.70 -9.06
C GLU A 6 5.54 -22.32 -7.75
N GLN A 7 6.67 -21.82 -7.26
CA GLN A 7 7.21 -22.24 -5.96
C GLN A 7 6.26 -21.93 -4.81
N ALA A 8 5.64 -20.75 -4.81
CA ALA A 8 4.68 -20.34 -3.79
C ALA A 8 3.45 -21.27 -3.77
N ILE A 9 2.85 -21.52 -4.94
CA ILE A 9 1.69 -22.42 -5.07
C ILE A 9 2.05 -23.85 -4.65
N THR A 10 3.25 -24.33 -5.03
CA THR A 10 3.71 -25.67 -4.64
C THR A 10 3.82 -25.81 -3.12
N ARG A 11 4.36 -24.81 -2.43
CA ARG A 11 4.40 -24.79 -0.96
C ARG A 11 3.02 -24.68 -0.33
N LEU A 12 2.11 -23.89 -0.90
CA LEU A 12 0.74 -23.79 -0.39
C LEU A 12 0.01 -25.13 -0.48
N LYS A 13 0.15 -25.83 -1.62
CA LYS A 13 -0.49 -27.14 -1.84
C LYS A 13 -0.04 -28.23 -0.85
N SER A 14 1.16 -28.12 -0.27
CA SER A 14 1.64 -29.10 0.72
C SER A 14 1.10 -28.87 2.14
N LEU A 15 0.42 -27.74 2.40
CA LEU A 15 -0.16 -27.43 3.70
C LEU A 15 -1.47 -28.20 3.95
N PRO A 16 -1.91 -28.37 5.20
CA PRO A 16 -3.27 -28.86 5.51
C PRO A 16 -4.35 -27.94 4.94
N ALA A 17 -5.50 -28.50 4.54
CA ALA A 17 -6.59 -27.76 3.89
C ALA A 17 -6.99 -26.46 4.63
N ARG A 18 -7.15 -26.52 5.96
CA ARG A 18 -7.45 -25.32 6.77
C ARG A 18 -6.41 -24.21 6.60
N GLN A 19 -5.13 -24.56 6.52
CA GLN A 19 -4.07 -23.57 6.31
C GLN A 19 -4.07 -23.06 4.88
N GLN A 20 -4.36 -23.91 3.89
CA GLN A 20 -4.53 -23.49 2.50
C GLN A 20 -5.63 -22.41 2.39
N ASP A 21 -6.79 -22.64 3.02
CA ASP A 21 -7.91 -21.69 2.98
C ASP A 21 -7.58 -20.36 3.66
N ILE A 22 -6.89 -20.40 4.81
CA ILE A 22 -6.44 -19.19 5.50
C ILE A 22 -5.50 -18.38 4.61
N MET A 23 -4.49 -19.05 4.03
CA MET A 23 -3.51 -18.40 3.17
C MET A 23 -4.14 -17.88 1.88
N ALA A 24 -5.04 -18.65 1.26
CA ALA A 24 -5.74 -18.25 0.05
C ALA A 24 -6.57 -16.99 0.27
N ARG A 25 -7.30 -16.91 1.40
CA ARG A 25 -8.05 -15.72 1.76
C ARG A 25 -7.15 -14.50 1.94
N MET A 26 -6.04 -14.63 2.67
CA MET A 26 -5.10 -13.52 2.85
C MET A 26 -4.53 -13.01 1.52
N ILE A 27 -4.17 -13.92 0.61
CA ILE A 27 -3.65 -13.55 -0.71
C ILE A 27 -4.72 -12.81 -1.52
N LEU A 28 -5.97 -13.30 -1.50
CA LEU A 28 -7.07 -12.66 -2.23
C LEU A 28 -7.40 -11.27 -1.68
N GLU A 29 -7.44 -11.13 -0.35
CA GLU A 29 -7.66 -9.83 0.31
C GLU A 29 -6.56 -8.83 -0.06
N GLU A 30 -5.29 -9.23 0.00
CA GLU A 30 -4.15 -8.36 -0.37
C GLU A 30 -4.23 -7.92 -1.84
N LEU A 31 -4.57 -8.84 -2.76
CA LEU A 31 -4.70 -8.51 -4.19
C LEU A 31 -5.84 -7.52 -4.45
N GLU A 32 -6.96 -7.66 -3.73
CA GLU A 32 -8.08 -6.72 -3.83
C GLU A 32 -7.70 -5.34 -3.27
N ASP A 33 -7.02 -5.30 -2.13
CA ASP A 33 -6.58 -4.06 -1.51
C ASP A 33 -5.53 -3.33 -2.36
N GLU A 34 -4.57 -4.05 -2.96
CA GLU A 34 -3.60 -3.47 -3.90
C GLU A 34 -4.32 -2.87 -5.12
N GLN A 35 -5.26 -3.61 -5.71
CA GLN A 35 -6.03 -3.10 -6.84
C GLN A 35 -6.82 -1.82 -6.47
N ARG A 36 -7.47 -1.81 -5.30
CA ARG A 36 -8.21 -0.64 -4.80
C ARG A 36 -7.27 0.54 -4.57
N TRP A 37 -6.07 0.30 -4.07
CA TRP A 37 -5.05 1.32 -3.87
C TRP A 37 -4.57 1.92 -5.20
N ASP A 38 -4.19 1.09 -6.17
CA ASP A 38 -3.77 1.53 -7.51
C ASP A 38 -4.85 2.39 -8.18
N GLU A 39 -6.09 1.94 -8.08
CA GLU A 39 -7.26 2.62 -8.60
C GLU A 39 -7.52 3.98 -7.91
N ALA A 40 -7.39 4.04 -6.58
CA ALA A 40 -7.56 5.29 -5.84
C ALA A 40 -6.39 6.26 -6.10
N PHE A 41 -5.17 5.74 -6.12
CA PHE A 41 -3.95 6.51 -6.27
C PHE A 41 -3.81 7.11 -7.66
N SER A 42 -4.10 6.34 -8.72
CA SER A 42 -4.08 6.83 -10.11
C SER A 42 -5.00 8.05 -10.34
N ARG A 43 -6.08 8.16 -9.56
CA ARG A 43 -7.04 9.29 -9.60
C ARG A 43 -6.68 10.45 -8.67
N SER A 44 -5.60 10.33 -7.89
CA SER A 44 -5.27 11.26 -6.81
C SER A 44 -4.27 12.36 -7.18
N SER A 45 -3.65 12.29 -8.37
CA SER A 45 -2.55 13.18 -8.80
C SER A 45 -2.85 14.67 -8.59
N ASP A 46 -3.98 15.17 -9.09
CA ASP A 46 -4.36 16.59 -8.94
C ASP A 46 -4.57 17.00 -7.48
N LYS A 47 -5.13 16.10 -6.66
CA LYS A 47 -5.35 16.36 -5.23
C LYS A 47 -4.02 16.41 -4.48
N LEU A 48 -3.12 15.48 -4.76
CA LEU A 48 -1.77 15.45 -4.18
C LEU A 48 -0.96 16.68 -4.60
N ALA A 49 -1.05 17.09 -5.88
CA ALA A 49 -0.39 18.29 -6.37
C ALA A 49 -0.88 19.56 -5.65
N LYS A 50 -2.20 19.67 -5.40
CA LYS A 50 -2.77 20.78 -4.63
C LYS A 50 -2.30 20.78 -3.17
N LEU A 51 -2.24 19.61 -2.53
CA LEU A 51 -1.72 19.48 -1.17
C LEU A 51 -0.25 19.88 -1.09
N ALA A 52 0.58 19.41 -2.03
CA ALA A 52 1.98 19.76 -2.12
C ALA A 52 2.18 21.27 -2.34
N ALA A 53 1.42 21.89 -3.26
CA ALA A 53 1.46 23.32 -3.48
C ALA A 53 1.07 24.12 -2.23
N THR A 54 0.07 23.65 -1.49
CA THR A 54 -0.38 24.27 -0.24
C THR A 54 0.71 24.20 0.83
N ALA A 55 1.28 23.01 1.06
CA ALA A 55 2.36 22.82 2.03
C ALA A 55 3.58 23.70 1.70
N MET A 56 3.95 23.81 0.42
CA MET A 56 5.04 24.68 -0.01
C MET A 56 4.73 26.18 0.18
N ALA A 57 3.46 26.59 0.00
CA ALA A 57 3.04 27.95 0.28
C ALA A 57 3.09 28.27 1.78
N GLU A 58 2.66 27.35 2.63
CA GLU A 58 2.75 27.48 4.09
C GLU A 58 4.18 27.56 4.58
N TYR A 59 5.06 26.71 4.06
CA TYR A 59 6.50 26.75 4.34
C TYR A 59 7.10 28.12 3.99
N ARG A 60 6.83 28.62 2.78
CA ARG A 60 7.31 29.95 2.33
C ARG A 60 6.73 31.10 3.15
N ALA A 61 5.53 30.93 3.71
CA ALA A 61 4.88 31.89 4.59
C ALA A 61 5.37 31.80 6.05
N GLY A 62 6.31 30.91 6.37
CA GLY A 62 6.81 30.70 7.74
C GLY A 62 5.79 30.06 8.67
N LYS A 63 4.78 29.36 8.12
CA LYS A 63 3.70 28.71 8.89
C LYS A 63 4.01 27.26 9.28
N THR A 64 5.20 26.78 8.97
CA THR A 64 5.66 25.43 9.29
C THR A 64 6.69 25.46 10.42
N GLN A 65 6.78 24.37 11.17
CA GLN A 65 7.81 24.17 12.20
C GLN A 65 8.67 22.96 11.84
N GLU A 66 9.89 22.90 12.40
CA GLU A 66 10.69 21.68 12.34
C GLU A 66 9.96 20.54 13.05
N LEU A 67 10.06 19.34 12.47
CA LEU A 67 9.55 18.12 13.07
C LEU A 67 10.52 17.69 14.17
N ASP A 68 10.03 17.61 15.41
CA ASP A 68 10.74 16.97 16.53
C ASP A 68 10.25 15.51 16.66
N PRO A 69 11.06 14.51 16.28
CA PRO A 69 10.65 13.12 16.33
C PRO A 69 10.40 12.59 17.75
N ASP A 70 10.99 13.21 18.77
CA ASP A 70 10.83 12.79 20.16
C ASP A 70 9.50 13.28 20.78
N GLN A 71 8.73 14.09 20.03
CA GLN A 71 7.42 14.61 20.41
C GLN A 71 6.25 14.05 19.59
N LEU A 72 6.51 13.03 18.74
CA LEU A 72 5.48 12.29 17.98
C LEU A 72 4.81 11.21 18.83
#